data_AF-A0A1B6F5E8-F1
#
_entry.id   AF-A0A1B6F5E8-F1
#
_cell.length_a   1.000
_cell.length_b   1.000
_cell.length_c   1.000
_cell.angle_alpha   90.00
_cell.angle_beta   90.00
_cell.angle_gamma   90.00
#
_symmetry.space_group_name_H-M   'P 1'
#
loop_
_entity.id
_entity.type
_entity.pdbx_description
1 polymer ?
#
loop_
_entity_poly.entity_id
_entity_poly.type
_entity_poly.pdbx_seq_one_letter_code
_entity_poly.pdbx_strand_id
1 'polypeptide(L)'
;YKCVSRIVNYFQQYKNQQKPYNQEQLNFPGVKVQSVSVDKLVTYFGNSEVDLYNVINYGQGEQPQNYQYVAQQPQLNHKRFTIEAKVDSDKEAEAIVRVFIGPKYNLQGQQISLEYARQYFVEIDRFSTKLKSGQNSLVINSMQSKWFLPQQPTTRQMFKKMQEALQEDKPYYYDETVSKRPVVFPQNLVLPKGSRAGQEYVLAVSVHPYQNSQPEQHEDHRPYDNRPQGFPFDRVVRDANFQQAQNIHFQTVKVFNKDQNEINKVEQ
;
A
#
# COMPACT_ATOMS: atom_id res chain seq x y z
N TYR A 1 16.20 -5.02 -11.60
CA TYR A 1 14.93 -5.71 -11.90
C TYR A 1 15.08 -7.05 -12.64
N LYS A 2 15.83 -7.15 -13.77
CA LYS A 2 15.93 -8.41 -14.55
C LYS A 2 16.35 -9.65 -13.72
N CYS A 3 17.38 -9.52 -12.87
CA CYS A 3 17.81 -10.64 -12.01
C CYS A 3 16.73 -11.05 -11.00
N VAL A 4 16.13 -10.07 -10.30
CA VAL A 4 15.04 -10.33 -9.34
C VAL A 4 13.84 -10.96 -10.05
N SER A 5 13.45 -10.46 -11.23
CA SER A 5 12.37 -11.04 -12.03
C SER A 5 12.65 -12.49 -12.42
N ARG A 6 13.91 -12.82 -12.78
CA ARG A 6 14.31 -14.21 -13.07
C ARG A 6 14.19 -15.10 -11.83
N ILE A 7 14.63 -14.64 -10.67
CA ILE A 7 14.49 -15.36 -9.40
C ILE A 7 13.01 -15.58 -9.07
N VAL A 8 12.20 -14.51 -9.11
CA VAL A 8 10.75 -14.58 -8.89
C VAL A 8 10.07 -15.54 -9.85
N ASN A 9 10.50 -15.60 -11.12
CA ASN A 9 9.95 -16.53 -12.10
C ASN A 9 10.15 -18.00 -11.67
N TYR A 10 11.32 -18.38 -11.13
CA TYR A 10 11.52 -19.74 -10.58
C TYR A 10 10.56 -20.05 -9.43
N PHE A 11 10.32 -19.08 -8.52
CA PHE A 11 9.32 -19.23 -7.46
C PHE A 11 7.90 -19.33 -8.01
N GLN A 12 7.57 -18.56 -9.05
CA GLN A 12 6.25 -18.62 -9.70
C GLN A 12 6.04 -19.96 -10.40
N GLN A 13 7.06 -20.54 -11.03
CA GLN A 13 6.98 -21.89 -11.62
C GLN A 13 6.63 -22.94 -10.56
N TYR A 14 7.26 -22.88 -9.38
CA TYR A 14 6.88 -23.73 -8.25
C TYR A 14 5.44 -23.46 -7.76
N LYS A 15 5.06 -22.19 -7.59
CA LYS A 15 3.69 -21.81 -7.21
C LYS A 15 2.64 -22.26 -8.23
N ASN A 16 3.01 -22.37 -9.50
CA ASN A 16 2.13 -22.85 -10.57
C ASN A 16 1.87 -24.35 -10.51
N GLN A 17 2.69 -25.12 -9.80
CA GLN A 17 2.46 -26.55 -9.56
C GLN A 17 1.53 -26.80 -8.37
N GLN A 18 1.25 -25.78 -7.56
CA GLN A 18 0.35 -25.91 -6.42
C GLN A 18 -1.10 -26.00 -6.86
N LYS A 19 -1.90 -26.77 -6.12
CA LYS A 19 -3.34 -26.82 -6.36
C LYS A 19 -3.95 -25.42 -6.17
N PRO A 20 -4.78 -24.95 -7.11
CA PRO A 20 -5.53 -23.72 -6.94
C PRO A 20 -6.43 -23.82 -5.71
N TYR A 21 -6.69 -22.68 -5.06
CA TYR A 21 -7.64 -22.65 -3.95
C TYR A 21 -9.02 -23.12 -4.41
N ASN A 22 -9.61 -24.02 -3.63
CA ASN A 22 -11.00 -24.43 -3.84
C ASN A 22 -11.97 -23.38 -3.26
N GLN A 23 -13.27 -23.57 -3.49
CA GLN A 23 -14.28 -22.62 -3.05
C GLN A 23 -14.33 -22.48 -1.52
N GLU A 24 -14.15 -23.56 -0.79
CA GLU A 24 -14.16 -23.57 0.68
C GLU A 24 -13.00 -22.78 1.28
N GLN A 25 -11.83 -22.80 0.63
CA GLN A 25 -10.63 -22.07 1.06
C GLN A 25 -10.73 -20.56 0.78
N LEU A 26 -11.44 -20.16 -0.28
CA LEU A 26 -11.65 -18.75 -0.64
C LEU A 26 -12.85 -18.14 0.07
N ASN A 27 -13.89 -18.92 0.31
CA ASN A 27 -15.13 -18.39 0.86
C ASN A 27 -14.99 -17.98 2.32
N PHE A 28 -15.69 -16.92 2.65
CA PHE A 28 -16.07 -16.59 4.02
C PHE A 28 -17.59 -16.72 4.12
N PRO A 29 -18.12 -17.90 4.53
CA PRO A 29 -19.55 -18.14 4.59
C PRO A 29 -20.28 -17.09 5.44
N GLY A 30 -21.35 -16.53 4.88
CA GLY A 30 -22.15 -15.48 5.50
C GLY A 30 -21.53 -14.08 5.45
N VAL A 31 -20.42 -13.89 4.74
CA VAL A 31 -19.82 -12.57 4.52
C VAL A 31 -19.80 -12.23 3.03
N LYS A 32 -20.32 -11.07 2.66
CA LYS A 32 -20.40 -10.60 1.28
C LYS A 32 -19.96 -9.15 1.15
N VAL A 33 -19.05 -8.87 0.22
CA VAL A 33 -18.70 -7.51 -0.18
C VAL A 33 -19.72 -7.04 -1.21
N GLN A 34 -20.62 -6.13 -0.82
CA GLN A 34 -21.71 -5.66 -1.68
C GLN A 34 -21.23 -4.62 -2.70
N SER A 35 -20.41 -3.68 -2.25
CA SER A 35 -19.88 -2.61 -3.09
C SER A 35 -18.59 -2.04 -2.53
N VAL A 36 -17.80 -1.45 -3.41
CA VAL A 36 -16.58 -0.72 -3.05
C VAL A 36 -16.60 0.63 -3.74
N SER A 37 -16.66 1.72 -2.99
CA SER A 37 -16.49 3.08 -3.51
C SER A 37 -15.04 3.52 -3.34
N VAL A 38 -14.52 4.26 -4.32
CA VAL A 38 -13.12 4.73 -4.32
C VAL A 38 -13.11 6.17 -4.78
N ASP A 39 -12.44 7.01 -4.01
CA ASP A 39 -12.19 8.39 -4.41
C ASP A 39 -11.38 8.47 -5.71
N LYS A 40 -11.37 9.65 -6.33
CA LYS A 40 -10.57 9.86 -7.53
C LYS A 40 -9.08 9.64 -7.25
N LEU A 41 -8.49 8.63 -7.88
CA LEU A 41 -7.08 8.32 -7.75
C LEU A 41 -6.25 9.24 -8.65
N VAL A 42 -5.44 10.11 -8.04
CA VAL A 42 -4.60 11.08 -8.76
C VAL A 42 -3.17 11.00 -8.27
N THR A 43 -2.26 10.82 -9.22
CA THR A 43 -0.80 10.89 -9.02
C THR A 43 -0.23 12.15 -9.65
N TYR A 44 0.94 12.57 -9.18
CA TYR A 44 1.68 13.72 -9.68
C TYR A 44 3.15 13.65 -9.28
N PHE A 45 3.99 14.50 -9.87
CA PHE A 45 5.33 14.72 -9.35
C PHE A 45 5.31 15.93 -8.43
N GLY A 46 5.67 15.73 -7.17
CA GLY A 46 5.92 16.79 -6.20
C GLY A 46 7.41 17.09 -6.11
N ASN A 47 7.75 18.33 -5.76
CA ASN A 47 9.13 18.70 -5.45
C ASN A 47 9.54 18.07 -4.12
N SER A 48 10.72 17.43 -4.11
CA SER A 48 11.36 16.88 -2.93
C SER A 48 12.79 17.36 -2.88
N GLU A 49 13.31 17.58 -1.67
CA GLU A 49 14.67 18.04 -1.45
C GLU A 49 15.50 16.94 -0.80
N VAL A 50 16.72 16.76 -1.29
CA VAL A 50 17.71 15.87 -0.68
C VAL A 50 18.90 16.71 -0.24
N ASP A 51 19.23 16.65 1.05
CA ASP A 51 20.39 17.36 1.60
C ASP A 51 21.68 16.67 1.14
N LEU A 52 22.60 17.46 0.59
CA LEU A 52 23.87 17.02 0.01
C LEU A 52 25.06 17.29 0.94
N TYR A 53 24.84 17.76 2.17
CA TYR A 53 25.94 18.21 3.02
C TYR A 53 27.02 17.13 3.26
N ASN A 54 26.68 15.83 3.24
CA ASN A 54 27.63 14.71 3.43
C ASN A 54 28.51 14.39 2.20
N VAL A 55 28.17 14.90 1.02
CA VAL A 55 28.95 14.65 -0.22
C VAL A 55 29.83 15.83 -0.62
N ILE A 56 29.75 16.94 0.10
CA ILE A 56 30.57 18.14 -0.13
C ILE A 56 31.82 18.09 0.76
N ASN A 57 32.96 18.43 0.16
CA ASN A 57 34.20 18.66 0.90
C ASN A 57 34.25 20.11 1.38
N TYR A 58 34.40 20.31 2.68
CA TYR A 58 34.48 21.62 3.29
C TYR A 58 35.94 22.01 3.53
N GLY A 59 36.26 23.29 3.35
CA GLY A 59 37.57 23.85 3.65
C GLY A 59 37.90 23.85 5.15
N GLN A 60 39.16 24.12 5.50
CA GLN A 60 39.54 24.24 6.91
C GLN A 60 38.78 25.37 7.60
N GLY A 61 38.15 25.06 8.73
CA GLY A 61 37.34 26.01 9.52
C GLY A 61 35.88 26.14 9.06
N GLU A 62 35.51 25.57 7.92
CA GLU A 62 34.12 25.53 7.47
C GLU A 62 33.32 24.48 8.25
N GLN A 63 32.14 24.85 8.74
CA GLN A 63 31.24 23.94 9.43
C GLN A 63 30.10 23.53 8.48
N PRO A 64 29.88 22.22 8.21
CA PRO A 64 28.85 21.74 7.28
C PRO A 64 27.44 22.26 7.58
N GLN A 65 27.16 22.49 8.87
CA GLN A 65 25.88 22.99 9.36
C GLN A 65 25.53 24.39 8.83
N ASN A 66 26.54 25.20 8.52
CA ASN A 66 26.39 26.59 8.05
C ASN A 66 26.03 26.67 6.56
N TYR A 67 26.12 25.56 5.82
CA TYR A 67 25.81 25.52 4.39
C TYR A 67 24.53 24.72 4.15
N GLN A 68 23.75 25.14 3.15
CA GLN A 68 22.56 24.43 2.69
C GLN A 68 22.74 24.06 1.22
N TYR A 69 23.30 22.87 1.00
CA TYR A 69 23.39 22.27 -0.33
C TYR A 69 22.26 21.26 -0.47
N VAL A 70 21.31 21.52 -1.38
CA VAL A 70 20.16 20.65 -1.61
C VAL A 70 20.05 20.30 -3.10
N ALA A 71 19.71 19.06 -3.39
CA ALA A 71 19.24 18.63 -4.71
C ALA A 71 17.71 18.67 -4.73
N GLN A 72 17.15 19.34 -5.73
CA GLN A 72 15.72 19.27 -6.04
C GLN A 72 15.47 18.04 -6.91
N GLN A 73 14.58 17.15 -6.46
CA GLN A 73 14.20 15.96 -7.19
C GLN A 73 12.66 15.88 -7.28
N PRO A 74 12.10 15.86 -8.50
CA PRO A 74 10.71 15.51 -8.69
C PRO A 74 10.46 14.06 -8.26
N GLN A 75 9.58 13.84 -7.29
CA GLN A 75 9.21 12.52 -6.80
C GLN A 75 7.72 12.27 -7.05
N LEU A 76 7.39 11.04 -7.47
CA LEU A 76 6.00 10.63 -7.63
C LEU A 76 5.29 10.72 -6.28
N ASN A 77 4.06 11.21 -6.29
CA ASN A 77 3.18 11.32 -5.14
C ASN A 77 1.72 11.14 -5.57
N HIS A 78 0.79 11.08 -4.62
CA HIS A 78 -0.63 10.94 -4.88
C HIS A 78 -1.48 11.86 -3.98
N LYS A 79 -2.68 12.23 -4.44
CA LYS A 79 -3.69 12.86 -3.57
C LYS A 79 -4.17 11.83 -2.55
N ARG A 80 -4.55 12.29 -1.36
CA ARG A 80 -5.21 11.44 -0.36
C ARG A 80 -6.49 10.87 -0.96
N PHE A 81 -6.73 9.59 -0.75
CA PHE A 81 -7.93 8.92 -1.23
C PHE A 81 -8.46 7.96 -0.16
N THR A 82 -9.77 7.77 -0.18
CA THR A 82 -10.47 6.79 0.63
C THR A 82 -11.02 5.68 -0.25
N ILE A 83 -10.95 4.45 0.24
CA ILE A 83 -11.68 3.30 -0.29
C ILE A 83 -12.70 2.90 0.79
N GLU A 84 -13.98 2.83 0.45
CA GLU A 84 -15.02 2.37 1.36
C GLU A 84 -15.66 1.10 0.81
N ALA A 85 -15.55 0.00 1.56
CA ALA A 85 -16.17 -1.27 1.22
C ALA A 85 -17.40 -1.50 2.11
N LYS A 86 -18.57 -1.70 1.48
CA LYS A 86 -19.79 -2.13 2.17
C LYS A 86 -19.81 -3.66 2.24
N VAL A 87 -19.82 -4.20 3.45
CA VAL A 87 -19.72 -5.65 3.71
C VAL A 87 -20.88 -6.10 4.58
N ASP A 88 -21.66 -7.05 4.09
CA ASP A 88 -22.70 -7.70 4.89
C ASP A 88 -22.13 -8.94 5.57
N SER A 89 -22.53 -9.16 6.82
CA SER A 89 -22.17 -10.33 7.61
C SER A 89 -23.40 -10.91 8.30
N ASP A 90 -23.63 -12.22 8.20
CA ASP A 90 -24.76 -12.88 8.87
C ASP A 90 -24.60 -12.86 10.40
N LYS A 91 -23.36 -12.83 10.88
CA LYS A 91 -23.01 -12.88 12.31
C LYS A 91 -21.84 -11.97 12.63
N GLU A 92 -21.59 -11.75 13.92
CA GLU A 92 -20.35 -11.14 14.36
C GLU A 92 -19.15 -12.07 14.05
N ALA A 93 -18.09 -11.52 13.48
CA ALA A 93 -16.89 -12.28 13.14
C ALA A 93 -15.65 -11.39 13.08
N GLU A 94 -14.50 -11.93 13.47
CA GLU A 94 -13.21 -11.28 13.22
C GLU A 94 -12.77 -11.55 11.78
N ALA A 95 -12.42 -10.49 11.07
CA ALA A 95 -12.07 -10.53 9.67
C ALA A 95 -10.73 -9.84 9.41
N ILE A 96 -10.05 -10.31 8.37
CA ILE A 96 -8.90 -9.63 7.78
C ILE A 96 -9.27 -9.17 6.38
N VAL A 97 -9.02 -7.89 6.14
CA VAL A 97 -9.30 -7.22 4.89
C VAL A 97 -7.97 -6.98 4.19
N ARG A 98 -7.91 -7.29 2.90
CA ARG A 98 -6.77 -7.00 2.04
C ARG A 98 -7.24 -6.24 0.81
N VAL A 99 -6.50 -5.21 0.45
CA VAL A 99 -6.76 -4.39 -0.73
C VAL A 99 -5.58 -4.51 -1.67
N PHE A 100 -5.85 -4.85 -2.91
CA PHE A 100 -4.83 -4.98 -3.95
C PHE A 100 -5.15 -4.10 -5.16
N ILE A 101 -4.12 -3.68 -5.87
CA ILE A 101 -4.22 -3.05 -7.18
C ILE A 101 -3.40 -3.84 -8.20
N GLY A 102 -3.98 -4.13 -9.35
CA GLY A 102 -3.35 -4.91 -10.42
C GLY A 102 -3.65 -4.38 -11.82
N PRO A 103 -2.90 -4.82 -12.84
CA PRO A 103 -3.13 -4.40 -14.21
C PRO A 103 -4.45 -4.97 -14.77
N LYS A 104 -5.15 -4.16 -15.57
CA LYS A 104 -6.33 -4.61 -16.34
C LYS A 104 -5.97 -5.11 -17.74
N TYR A 105 -4.93 -4.53 -18.34
CA TYR A 105 -4.49 -4.83 -19.70
C TYR A 105 -3.01 -5.22 -19.73
N ASN A 106 -2.62 -6.04 -20.72
CA ASN A 106 -1.22 -6.31 -21.04
C ASN A 106 -0.57 -5.14 -21.80
N LEU A 107 0.69 -5.29 -22.17
CA LEU A 107 1.46 -4.29 -22.92
C LEU A 107 0.90 -4.02 -24.33
N GLN A 108 0.12 -4.97 -24.88
CA GLN A 108 -0.56 -4.85 -26.17
C GLN A 108 -1.96 -4.22 -26.04
N GLY A 109 -2.39 -3.83 -24.85
CA GLY A 109 -3.71 -3.24 -24.59
C GLY A 109 -4.85 -4.26 -24.54
N GLN A 110 -4.56 -5.55 -24.49
CA GLN A 110 -5.57 -6.62 -24.38
C GLN A 110 -5.87 -6.90 -22.91
N GLN A 111 -7.14 -7.16 -22.60
CA GLN A 111 -7.53 -7.53 -21.23
C GLN A 111 -6.88 -8.85 -20.84
N ILE A 112 -6.35 -8.91 -19.63
CA ILE A 112 -5.72 -10.12 -19.08
C ILE A 112 -6.66 -10.85 -18.13
N SER A 113 -6.61 -12.18 -18.13
CA SER A 113 -7.34 -12.99 -17.14
C SER A 113 -6.73 -12.84 -15.75
N LEU A 114 -7.52 -13.13 -14.72
CA LEU A 114 -7.03 -13.09 -13.34
C LEU A 114 -5.89 -14.10 -13.13
N GLU A 115 -5.93 -15.24 -13.82
CA GLU A 115 -4.85 -16.24 -13.83
C GLU A 115 -3.48 -15.66 -14.18
N TYR A 116 -3.39 -14.85 -15.24
CA TYR A 116 -2.14 -14.18 -15.61
C TYR A 116 -1.87 -12.95 -14.74
N ALA A 117 -2.91 -12.19 -14.40
CA ALA A 117 -2.81 -10.94 -13.67
C ALA A 117 -2.37 -11.11 -12.22
N ARG A 118 -2.68 -12.25 -11.57
CA ARG A 118 -2.50 -12.49 -10.12
C ARG A 118 -1.12 -12.10 -9.59
N GLN A 119 -0.06 -12.37 -10.36
CA GLN A 119 1.33 -12.17 -9.94
C GLN A 119 1.75 -10.69 -9.99
N TYR A 120 0.92 -9.84 -10.60
CA TYR A 120 1.13 -8.42 -10.76
C TYR A 120 0.24 -7.59 -9.83
N PHE A 121 -0.61 -8.22 -9.02
CA PHE A 121 -1.36 -7.52 -7.98
C PHE A 121 -0.40 -7.14 -6.84
N VAL A 122 -0.42 -5.86 -6.48
CA VAL A 122 0.33 -5.30 -5.36
C VAL A 122 -0.66 -5.03 -4.24
N GLU A 123 -0.35 -5.49 -3.03
CA GLU A 123 -1.13 -5.21 -1.84
C GLU A 123 -0.88 -3.76 -1.39
N ILE A 124 -1.95 -2.97 -1.32
CA ILE A 124 -1.89 -1.56 -0.92
C ILE A 124 -2.45 -1.32 0.49
N ASP A 125 -3.16 -2.29 1.07
CA ASP A 125 -3.47 -2.26 2.49
C ASP A 125 -3.87 -3.63 3.04
N ARG A 126 -3.67 -3.81 4.35
CA ARG A 126 -4.15 -4.97 5.11
C ARG A 126 -4.41 -4.58 6.57
N PHE A 127 -5.61 -4.88 7.05
CA PHE A 127 -6.00 -4.62 8.44
C PHE A 127 -6.98 -5.69 8.93
N SER A 128 -6.99 -5.95 10.24
CA SER A 128 -8.01 -6.76 10.90
C SER A 128 -9.14 -5.88 11.40
N THR A 129 -10.36 -6.43 11.44
CA THR A 129 -11.56 -5.73 11.92
C THR A 129 -12.55 -6.71 12.53
N LYS A 130 -13.47 -6.21 13.35
CA LYS A 130 -14.61 -6.96 13.88
C LYS A 130 -15.85 -6.59 13.08
N LEU A 131 -16.38 -7.54 12.32
CA LEU A 131 -17.64 -7.39 11.60
C LEU A 131 -18.80 -7.56 12.59
N LYS A 132 -19.79 -6.69 12.47
CA LYS A 132 -21.10 -6.82 13.14
C LYS A 132 -22.05 -7.61 12.24
N SER A 133 -23.06 -8.24 12.83
CA SER A 133 -24.17 -8.79 12.05
C SER A 133 -24.91 -7.66 11.30
N GLY A 134 -25.28 -7.91 10.05
CA GLY A 134 -25.82 -6.93 9.12
C GLY A 134 -24.74 -6.20 8.32
N GLN A 135 -25.03 -4.95 7.96
CA GLN A 135 -24.18 -4.14 7.08
C GLN A 135 -23.05 -3.45 7.85
N ASN A 136 -21.83 -3.56 7.31
CA ASN A 136 -20.61 -2.93 7.82
C ASN A 136 -20.06 -1.97 6.77
N SER A 137 -19.47 -0.86 7.23
CA SER A 137 -18.73 0.06 6.39
C SER A 137 -17.26 0.05 6.76
N LEU A 138 -16.42 -0.47 5.88
CA LEU A 138 -14.98 -0.56 6.08
C LEU A 138 -14.30 0.56 5.31
N VAL A 139 -13.71 1.50 6.03
CA VAL A 139 -13.07 2.69 5.46
C VAL A 139 -11.56 2.54 5.51
N ILE A 140 -10.92 2.53 4.33
CA ILE A 140 -9.47 2.52 4.15
C ILE A 140 -9.02 3.91 3.72
N ASN A 141 -8.27 4.59 4.59
CA ASN A 141 -7.63 5.87 4.26
C ASN A 141 -6.20 5.62 3.78
N SER A 142 -5.85 6.15 2.60
CA SER A 142 -4.52 5.95 2.01
C SER A 142 -3.37 6.34 2.95
N MET A 143 -3.57 7.33 3.83
CA MET A 143 -2.54 7.86 4.74
C MET A 143 -2.43 7.10 6.07
N GLN A 144 -3.35 6.17 6.34
CA GLN A 144 -3.41 5.42 7.60
C GLN A 144 -2.88 3.99 7.46
N SER A 145 -2.51 3.57 6.24
CA SER A 145 -1.95 2.25 6.03
C SER A 145 -0.65 2.09 6.80
N LYS A 146 -0.55 1.00 7.56
CA LYS A 146 0.69 0.61 8.26
C LYS A 146 1.69 -0.08 7.33
N TRP A 147 1.29 -0.34 6.08
CA TRP A 147 2.09 -1.02 5.06
C TRP A 147 2.89 -0.07 4.17
N PHE A 148 2.83 1.23 4.46
CA PHE A 148 3.62 2.24 3.79
C PHE A 148 4.24 3.19 4.81
N LEU A 149 5.43 3.69 4.48
CA LEU A 149 6.19 4.56 5.37
C LEU A 149 6.01 6.03 4.96
N PRO A 150 5.54 6.92 5.86
CA PRO A 150 5.50 8.35 5.57
C PRO A 150 6.91 8.90 5.36
N GLN A 151 7.00 10.08 4.74
CA GLN A 151 8.27 10.77 4.55
C GLN A 151 8.96 10.99 5.90
N GLN A 152 10.23 10.58 5.96
CA GLN A 152 11.04 10.71 7.16
C GLN A 152 11.68 12.10 7.24
N PRO A 153 11.83 12.65 8.46
CA PRO A 153 12.51 13.92 8.62
C PRO A 153 13.96 13.81 8.16
N THR A 154 14.49 14.89 7.60
CA THR A 154 15.90 14.93 7.20
C THR A 154 16.81 14.95 8.42
N THR A 155 18.06 14.53 8.26
CA THR A 155 19.06 14.59 9.34
C THR A 155 19.18 16.00 9.94
N ARG A 156 19.14 17.04 9.09
CA ARG A 156 19.13 18.45 9.53
C ARG A 156 17.92 18.79 10.39
N GLN A 157 16.71 18.34 10.01
CA GLN A 157 15.50 18.53 10.81
C GLN A 157 15.58 17.81 12.15
N MET A 158 16.14 16.59 12.17
CA MET A 158 16.37 15.83 13.40
C MET A 158 17.35 16.57 14.34
N PHE A 159 18.50 17.02 13.81
CA PHE A 159 19.50 17.78 14.58
C PHE A 159 18.94 19.09 15.12
N LYS A 160 18.17 19.83 14.32
CA LYS A 160 17.52 21.07 14.76
C LYS A 160 16.59 20.82 15.95
N LYS A 161 15.71 19.81 15.87
CA LYS A 161 14.81 19.44 16.98
C LYS A 161 15.57 19.04 18.25
N MET A 162 16.69 18.33 18.09
CA MET A 162 17.54 17.95 19.21
C MET A 162 18.20 19.18 19.87
N GLN A 163 18.71 20.13 19.08
CA GLN A 163 19.28 21.37 19.60
C GLN A 163 18.25 22.23 20.34
N GLU A 164 17.04 22.37 19.78
CA GLU A 164 15.93 23.09 20.42
C GLU A 164 15.55 22.45 21.76
N ALA A 165 15.50 21.12 21.85
CA ALA A 165 15.21 20.41 23.10
C ALA A 165 16.28 20.64 24.18
N LEU A 166 17.56 20.69 23.79
CA LEU A 166 18.67 20.95 24.72
C LEU A 166 18.70 22.40 25.24
N GLN A 167 18.22 23.37 24.44
CA GLN A 167 18.31 24.79 24.75
C GLN A 167 17.05 25.34 25.44
N GLU A 168 15.87 24.84 25.10
CA GLU A 168 14.58 25.43 25.51
C GLU A 168 13.82 24.59 26.55
N ASP A 169 14.48 23.60 27.16
CA ASP A 169 13.87 22.62 28.08
C ASP A 169 12.59 21.97 27.50
N LYS A 170 12.55 21.86 26.16
CA LYS A 170 11.44 21.27 25.42
C LYS A 170 11.62 19.76 25.33
N PRO A 171 10.57 18.96 25.55
CA PRO A 171 10.66 17.52 25.39
C PRO A 171 10.94 17.15 23.92
N TYR A 172 11.99 16.35 23.70
CA TYR A 172 12.29 15.73 22.41
C TYR A 172 11.50 14.42 22.27
N TYR A 173 10.54 14.39 21.37
CA TYR A 173 9.82 13.17 21.01
C TYR A 173 10.40 12.55 19.74
N TYR A 174 10.94 11.34 19.88
CA TYR A 174 11.35 10.52 18.75
C TYR A 174 10.25 9.51 18.43
N ASP A 175 9.77 9.51 17.18
CA ASP A 175 8.79 8.53 16.71
C ASP A 175 9.49 7.19 16.44
N GLU A 176 9.56 6.34 17.46
CA GLU A 176 10.10 4.99 17.34
C GLU A 176 9.28 4.08 16.42
N THR A 177 8.04 4.47 16.05
CA THR A 177 7.18 3.63 15.21
C THR A 177 7.74 3.46 13.81
N VAL A 178 8.58 4.38 13.34
CA VAL A 178 9.30 4.25 12.07
C VAL A 178 10.42 3.22 12.19
N SER A 179 11.22 3.32 13.26
CA SER A 179 12.41 2.49 13.47
C SER A 179 12.08 1.04 13.81
N LYS A 180 10.88 0.82 14.35
CA LYS A 180 10.33 -0.50 14.66
C LYS A 180 9.55 -1.13 13.51
N ARG A 181 9.19 -0.38 12.47
CA ARG A 181 8.57 -0.94 11.26
C ARG A 181 9.65 -1.61 10.41
N PRO A 182 9.41 -2.83 9.89
CA PRO A 182 10.33 -3.42 8.92
C PRO A 182 10.42 -2.57 7.66
N VAL A 183 11.46 -2.81 6.85
CA VAL A 183 11.68 -2.09 5.59
C VAL A 183 10.44 -2.20 4.70
N VAL A 184 9.81 -1.06 4.44
CA VAL A 184 8.49 -0.94 3.83
C VAL A 184 8.55 0.10 2.70
N PHE A 185 7.62 0.03 1.74
CA PHE A 185 7.53 0.98 0.63
C PHE A 185 7.18 2.41 1.10
N PRO A 186 7.73 3.46 0.45
CA PRO A 186 7.34 4.84 0.72
C PRO A 186 5.86 5.12 0.43
N GLN A 187 5.23 5.92 1.30
CA GLN A 187 3.82 6.34 1.20
C GLN A 187 3.47 7.00 -0.13
N ASN A 188 4.38 7.78 -0.69
CA ASN A 188 4.18 8.46 -1.97
C ASN A 188 4.15 7.51 -3.18
N LEU A 189 4.49 6.23 -2.99
CA LEU A 189 4.54 5.19 -4.03
C LEU A 189 3.44 4.12 -3.89
N VAL A 190 2.38 4.39 -3.11
CA VAL A 190 1.20 3.49 -2.99
C VAL A 190 0.55 3.22 -4.34
N LEU A 191 0.44 4.26 -5.18
CA LEU A 191 -0.16 4.16 -6.51
C LEU A 191 0.89 4.17 -7.61
N PRO A 192 0.72 3.36 -8.67
CA PRO A 192 1.51 3.51 -9.88
C PRO A 192 1.19 4.87 -10.53
N LYS A 193 2.17 5.41 -11.27
CA LYS A 193 1.95 6.61 -12.09
C LYS A 193 0.80 6.37 -13.08
N GLY A 194 -0.21 7.22 -13.02
CA GLY A 194 -1.34 7.20 -13.96
C GLY A 194 -1.03 7.77 -15.35
N SER A 195 -2.08 7.98 -16.14
CA SER A 195 -2.04 8.75 -17.39
C SER A 195 -2.93 10.00 -17.28
N ARG A 196 -2.76 10.99 -18.17
CA ARG A 196 -3.66 12.17 -18.18
C ARG A 196 -5.13 11.79 -18.40
N ALA A 197 -5.38 10.78 -19.26
CA ALA A 197 -6.72 10.27 -19.54
C ALA A 197 -7.28 9.33 -18.45
N GLY A 198 -6.45 8.93 -17.48
CA GLY A 198 -6.77 7.92 -16.49
C GLY A 198 -6.40 6.52 -16.99
N GLN A 199 -5.36 5.94 -16.40
CA GLN A 199 -4.96 4.56 -16.69
C GLN A 199 -5.84 3.60 -15.90
N GLU A 200 -6.41 2.60 -16.57
CA GLU A 200 -7.27 1.61 -15.91
C GLU A 200 -6.45 0.53 -15.20
N TYR A 201 -6.84 0.25 -13.96
CA TYR A 201 -6.36 -0.83 -13.12
C TYR A 201 -7.55 -1.60 -12.55
N VAL A 202 -7.28 -2.77 -11.97
CA VAL A 202 -8.25 -3.54 -11.20
C VAL A 202 -7.93 -3.37 -9.72
N LEU A 203 -8.89 -2.86 -8.95
CA LEU A 203 -8.86 -2.89 -7.50
C LEU A 203 -9.55 -4.17 -7.03
N ALA A 204 -8.91 -4.93 -6.15
CA ALA A 204 -9.48 -6.10 -5.52
C ALA A 204 -9.54 -5.90 -4.00
N VAL A 205 -10.72 -6.08 -3.41
CA VAL A 205 -10.92 -6.11 -1.96
C VAL A 205 -11.31 -7.51 -1.56
N SER A 206 -10.57 -8.11 -0.63
CA SER A 206 -10.85 -9.45 -0.14
C SER A 206 -11.00 -9.46 1.37
N VAL A 207 -12.06 -10.10 1.86
CA VAL A 207 -12.40 -10.22 3.28
C VAL A 207 -12.40 -11.69 3.66
N HIS A 208 -11.63 -12.08 4.66
CA HIS A 208 -11.53 -13.48 5.09
C HIS A 208 -11.56 -13.57 6.62
N PRO A 209 -11.87 -14.74 7.20
CA PRO A 209 -11.79 -14.93 8.65
C PRO A 209 -10.38 -14.62 9.13
N TYR A 210 -10.23 -13.83 10.20
CA TYR A 210 -8.93 -13.51 10.74
C TYR A 210 -8.31 -14.75 11.42
N GLN A 211 -7.13 -15.19 10.97
CA GLN A 211 -6.42 -16.32 11.56
C GLN A 211 -5.17 -15.83 12.26
N ASN A 212 -5.35 -15.24 13.45
CA ASN A 212 -4.22 -14.87 14.29
C ASN A 212 -3.62 -16.12 14.94
N SER A 213 -2.40 -16.49 14.54
CA SER A 213 -1.68 -17.62 15.12
C SER A 213 -0.41 -17.20 15.87
N GLN A 214 -0.16 -15.90 16.04
CA GLN A 214 1.01 -15.43 16.78
C GLN A 214 0.65 -15.01 18.21
N PRO A 215 1.50 -15.38 19.20
CA PRO A 215 1.40 -14.80 20.53
C PRO A 215 1.61 -13.27 20.43
N GLU A 216 1.00 -12.51 21.35
CA GLU A 216 0.94 -11.03 21.41
C GLU A 216 2.31 -10.30 21.44
N GLN A 217 3.42 -11.00 21.28
CA GLN A 217 4.78 -10.51 21.47
C GLN A 217 5.45 -9.88 20.24
N HIS A 218 4.73 -9.71 19.13
CA HIS A 218 5.27 -8.91 18.02
C HIS A 218 4.91 -7.43 18.23
N GLU A 219 5.93 -6.60 18.49
CA GLU A 219 5.81 -5.13 18.51
C GLU A 219 5.34 -4.55 17.16
N ASP A 220 5.33 -5.38 16.11
CA ASP A 220 4.83 -5.03 14.80
C ASP A 220 3.30 -4.94 14.83
N HIS A 221 2.77 -3.72 14.98
CA HIS A 221 1.33 -3.42 15.03
C HIS A 221 0.53 -3.72 13.73
N ARG A 222 1.08 -4.56 12.85
CA ARG A 222 0.44 -5.05 11.62
C ARG A 222 -0.22 -6.40 11.91
N PRO A 223 -1.45 -6.65 11.42
CA PRO A 223 -2.11 -7.90 11.69
C PRO A 223 -1.37 -9.07 11.03
N TYR A 224 -1.09 -10.11 11.81
CA TYR A 224 -0.54 -11.37 11.32
C TYR A 224 -1.69 -12.29 10.91
N ASP A 225 -1.62 -12.86 9.70
CA ASP A 225 -2.54 -13.90 9.24
C ASP A 225 -1.74 -15.15 8.91
N ASN A 226 -2.18 -16.31 9.39
CA ASN A 226 -1.51 -17.59 9.13
C ASN A 226 -1.58 -18.07 7.66
N ARG A 227 -2.19 -17.26 6.78
CA ARG A 227 -2.23 -17.54 5.34
C ARG A 227 -0.93 -17.09 4.65
N PRO A 228 -0.59 -17.69 3.49
CA PRO A 228 0.59 -17.28 2.73
C PRO A 228 0.59 -15.78 2.39
N GLN A 229 1.78 -15.18 2.37
CA GLN A 229 1.93 -13.80 1.91
C GLN A 229 1.45 -13.67 0.45
N GLY A 230 0.61 -12.67 0.18
CA GLY A 230 -0.02 -12.47 -1.12
C GLY A 230 -1.33 -13.26 -1.33
N PHE A 231 -1.81 -14.02 -0.35
CA PHE A 231 -3.13 -14.64 -0.41
C PHE A 231 -4.21 -13.57 -0.70
N PRO A 232 -5.19 -13.82 -1.59
CA PRO A 232 -5.46 -15.07 -2.30
C PRO A 232 -4.75 -15.24 -3.67
N PHE A 233 -3.81 -14.36 -4.03
CA PHE A 233 -3.13 -14.33 -5.34
C PHE A 233 -1.74 -14.99 -5.35
N ASP A 234 -1.30 -15.59 -4.24
CA ASP A 234 0.05 -16.15 -4.04
C ASP A 234 0.36 -17.38 -4.92
N ARG A 235 -0.66 -18.02 -5.49
CA ARG A 235 -0.56 -19.24 -6.32
C ARG A 235 -1.61 -19.21 -7.43
N VAL A 236 -1.60 -20.22 -8.32
CA VAL A 236 -2.58 -20.33 -9.42
C VAL A 236 -4.01 -20.14 -8.94
N VAL A 237 -4.77 -19.38 -9.72
CA VAL A 237 -6.17 -19.04 -9.48
C VAL A 237 -7.02 -19.63 -10.58
N ARG A 238 -8.28 -19.93 -10.26
CA ARG A 238 -9.31 -20.27 -11.23
C ARG A 238 -10.37 -19.19 -11.21
N ASP A 239 -10.53 -18.48 -12.32
CA ASP A 239 -11.44 -17.34 -12.42
C ASP A 239 -12.86 -17.68 -11.90
N ALA A 240 -13.36 -18.88 -12.21
CA ALA A 240 -14.66 -19.35 -11.73
C ALA A 240 -14.79 -19.38 -10.19
N ASN A 241 -13.75 -19.79 -9.47
CA ASN A 241 -13.80 -19.86 -8.00
C ASN A 241 -13.82 -18.45 -7.38
N PHE A 242 -13.07 -17.52 -7.98
CA PHE A 242 -13.02 -16.12 -7.54
C PHE A 242 -14.32 -15.37 -7.86
N GLN A 243 -14.96 -15.66 -8.98
CA GLN A 243 -16.26 -15.10 -9.34
C GLN A 243 -17.39 -15.56 -8.39
N GLN A 244 -17.29 -16.77 -7.85
CA GLN A 244 -18.25 -17.31 -6.88
C GLN A 244 -18.01 -16.82 -5.45
N ALA A 245 -16.80 -16.34 -5.13
CA ALA A 245 -16.44 -15.87 -3.80
C ALA A 245 -17.06 -14.51 -3.50
N GLN A 246 -18.16 -14.50 -2.74
CA GLN A 246 -18.91 -13.28 -2.40
C GLN A 246 -18.13 -12.32 -1.50
N ASN A 247 -17.10 -12.81 -0.80
CA ASN A 247 -16.22 -12.05 0.08
C ASN A 247 -15.01 -11.44 -0.64
N ILE A 248 -14.94 -11.55 -1.98
CA ILE A 248 -13.93 -10.94 -2.83
C ILE A 248 -14.63 -10.07 -3.88
N HIS A 249 -14.23 -8.81 -3.99
CA HIS A 249 -14.79 -7.86 -4.93
C HIS A 249 -13.70 -7.32 -5.85
N PHE A 250 -13.97 -7.30 -7.15
CA PHE A 250 -13.09 -6.72 -8.17
C PHE A 250 -13.81 -5.57 -8.86
N GLN A 251 -13.12 -4.45 -9.04
CA GLN A 251 -13.64 -3.33 -9.82
C GLN A 251 -12.55 -2.63 -10.64
N THR A 252 -12.95 -2.06 -11.77
CA THR A 252 -12.05 -1.20 -12.55
C THR A 252 -11.95 0.17 -11.88
N VAL A 253 -10.73 0.65 -11.67
CA VAL A 253 -10.44 2.01 -11.19
C VAL A 253 -9.54 2.73 -12.19
N LYS A 254 -9.60 4.07 -12.23
CA LYS A 254 -8.75 4.91 -13.08
C LYS A 254 -7.78 5.70 -12.23
N VAL A 255 -6.49 5.60 -12.54
CA VAL A 255 -5.44 6.42 -11.94
C VAL A 255 -5.04 7.51 -12.92
N PHE A 256 -5.32 8.76 -12.54
CA PHE A 256 -4.94 9.93 -13.32
C PHE A 256 -3.53 10.39 -12.94
N ASN A 257 -2.80 10.95 -13.88
CA ASN A 257 -1.57 11.70 -13.60
C ASN A 257 -1.77 13.15 -14.02
N LYS A 258 -1.57 14.06 -13.07
CA LYS A 258 -1.75 15.51 -13.25
C LYS A 258 -0.46 16.25 -12.97
N ASP A 259 -0.36 17.44 -13.54
CA ASP A 259 0.70 18.37 -13.17
C ASP A 259 0.44 18.93 -11.77
N GLN A 260 1.49 19.27 -11.04
CA GLN A 260 1.37 19.79 -9.67
C GLN A 260 0.49 21.04 -9.60
N ASN A 261 0.56 21.92 -10.61
CA ASN A 261 -0.26 23.13 -10.69
C ASN A 261 -1.77 22.84 -10.85
N GLU A 262 -2.14 21.72 -11.48
CA GLU A 262 -3.54 21.32 -11.67
C GLU A 262 -4.15 20.71 -10.41
N ILE A 263 -3.30 20.27 -9.47
CA ILE A 263 -3.73 19.67 -8.20
C ILE A 263 -4.15 20.74 -7.22
N ASN A 264 -3.36 21.82 -7.14
CA ASN A 264 -3.59 22.93 -6.22
C ASN A 264 -4.84 23.75 -6.59
N LYS A 265 -5.23 23.76 -7.87
CA LYS A 265 -6.42 24.48 -8.37
C LYS A 265 -7.76 23.80 -8.07
N VAL A 266 -7.77 22.51 -7.73
CA VAL A 266 -9.02 21.77 -7.42
C VAL A 266 -9.46 21.98 -5.96
N GLU A 267 -8.67 22.71 -5.17
CA GLU A 267 -8.92 23.01 -3.75
C GLU A 267 -9.33 24.48 -3.50
N GLN A 268 -9.63 25.25 -4.55
CA GLN A 268 -10.26 26.58 -4.50
C GLN A 268 -11.65 26.51 -5.14
#